data_AF-A0A5D0MKC5-F1
#
_entry.id   AF-A0A5D0MKC5-F1
#
_cell.length_a   1.000
_cell.length_b   1.000
_cell.length_c   1.000
_cell.angle_alpha   90.00
_cell.angle_beta   90.00
_cell.angle_gamma   90.00
#
_symmetry.space_group_name_H-M   'P 1'
#
loop_
_entity.id
_entity.type
_entity.pdbx_description
1 polymer ?
#
loop_
_entity_poly.entity_id
_entity_poly.type
_entity_poly.pdbx_seq_one_letter_code
_entity_poly.pdbx_strand_id
1 'polypeptide(L)'
;MKNILFEEFRREYRITGSNSNLKQVYRLINQFLEFVRNKYPHVRKIEMIRQDQRNAYYKHLKKMCEQGKISKSYLKDTLYATNKFFKEINKHELCYDVIKILKSTEGKKELTVTFEEYENVKALRRRYGKILTPEQIKG
;
A
#
# COMPACT_ATOMS: atom_id res chain seq x y z
N MET A 1 -18.83 -7.90 9.28
CA MET A 1 -19.29 -6.62 9.85
C MET A 1 -19.18 -5.54 8.77
N LYS A 2 -20.30 -5.00 8.26
CA LYS A 2 -20.30 -4.02 7.14
C LYS A 2 -19.56 -2.73 7.55
N ASN A 3 -18.80 -2.13 6.63
CA ASN A 3 -18.07 -0.89 6.90
C ASN A 3 -19.00 0.32 6.76
N ILE A 4 -19.49 0.83 7.89
CA ILE A 4 -20.47 1.93 7.93
C ILE A 4 -20.00 3.18 7.16
N LEU A 5 -18.71 3.52 7.27
CA LEU A 5 -18.14 4.68 6.57
C LEU A 5 -18.10 4.44 5.05
N PHE A 6 -17.87 3.20 4.62
CA PHE A 6 -17.85 2.88 3.20
C PHE A 6 -19.26 2.85 2.60
N GLU A 7 -20.26 2.41 3.35
CA GLU A 7 -21.66 2.46 2.92
C GLU A 7 -22.16 3.90 2.82
N GLU A 8 -21.83 4.76 3.78
CA GLU A 8 -22.07 6.21 3.71
C GLU A 8 -21.42 6.78 2.43
N PHE A 9 -20.15 6.44 2.19
CA PHE A 9 -19.40 6.93 1.03
C PHE A 9 -20.08 6.53 -0.27
N ARG A 10 -20.42 5.25 -0.41
CA ARG A 10 -21.01 4.68 -1.62
C ARG A 10 -22.41 5.23 -1.90
N ARG A 11 -23.16 5.62 -0.87
CA ARG A 11 -24.52 6.17 -1.00
C ARG A 11 -24.50 7.64 -1.40
N GLU A 12 -23.61 8.41 -0.80
CA GLU A 12 -23.60 9.87 -0.94
C GLU A 12 -22.70 10.36 -2.08
N TYR A 13 -21.69 9.56 -2.46
CA TYR A 13 -20.64 9.99 -3.36
C TYR A 13 -20.46 8.99 -4.51
N ARG A 14 -20.19 9.50 -5.72
CA ARG A 14 -20.16 8.66 -6.93
C ARG A 14 -18.90 8.86 -7.74
N ILE A 15 -17.99 7.92 -7.57
CA ILE A 15 -16.78 7.84 -8.39
C ILE A 15 -17.13 7.43 -9.83
N THR A 16 -16.65 8.20 -10.82
CA THR A 16 -16.73 7.88 -12.26
C THR A 16 -15.45 7.19 -12.77
N GLY A 17 -15.60 6.33 -13.80
CA GLY A 17 -14.51 5.58 -14.43
C GLY A 17 -14.96 4.26 -15.07
N SER A 18 -14.02 3.49 -15.63
CA SER A 18 -14.30 2.14 -16.13
C SER A 18 -14.61 1.16 -15.01
N ASN A 19 -15.49 0.18 -15.26
CA ASN A 19 -15.99 -0.74 -14.22
C ASN A 19 -14.89 -1.51 -13.46
N SER A 20 -13.86 -1.99 -14.15
CA SER A 20 -12.74 -2.71 -13.53
C SER A 20 -11.91 -1.81 -12.61
N ASN A 21 -11.59 -0.61 -13.08
CA ASN A 21 -10.85 0.39 -12.32
C ASN A 21 -11.66 0.87 -11.10
N LEU A 22 -12.96 1.11 -11.28
CA LEU A 22 -13.87 1.49 -10.19
C LEU A 22 -13.90 0.46 -9.07
N LYS A 23 -14.02 -0.84 -9.40
CA LYS A 23 -13.98 -1.92 -8.39
C LYS A 23 -12.69 -1.89 -7.58
N GLN A 24 -11.55 -1.70 -8.24
CA GLN A 24 -10.26 -1.62 -7.56
C GLN A 24 -10.17 -0.38 -6.65
N VAL A 25 -10.59 0.79 -7.13
CA VAL A 25 -10.61 2.03 -6.36
C VAL A 25 -11.51 1.90 -5.13
N TYR A 26 -12.74 1.42 -5.30
CA TYR A 26 -13.66 1.19 -4.18
C TYR A 26 -13.08 0.23 -3.14
N ARG A 27 -12.42 -0.86 -3.57
CA ARG A 27 -11.74 -1.79 -2.65
C ARG A 27 -10.66 -1.08 -1.82
N LEU A 28 -9.83 -0.26 -2.45
CA LEU A 28 -8.75 0.46 -1.77
C LEU A 28 -9.29 1.56 -0.82
N ILE A 29 -10.36 2.24 -1.20
CA ILE A 29 -11.06 3.20 -0.32
C ILE A 29 -11.67 2.48 0.88
N ASN A 30 -12.32 1.33 0.67
CA ASN A 30 -12.88 0.55 1.76
C ASN A 30 -11.81 0.13 2.77
N GLN A 31 -10.61 -0.26 2.31
CA GLN A 31 -9.48 -0.58 3.19
C GLN A 31 -9.04 0.62 4.04
N PHE A 32 -8.96 1.81 3.44
CA PHE A 32 -8.67 3.03 4.20
C PHE A 32 -9.74 3.29 5.27
N LEU A 33 -11.02 3.24 4.89
CA LEU A 33 -12.11 3.51 5.82
C LEU A 33 -12.21 2.44 6.92
N GLU A 34 -11.90 1.19 6.61
CA GLU A 34 -11.83 0.11 7.58
C GLU A 34 -10.68 0.32 8.57
N PHE A 35 -9.51 0.75 8.09
CA PHE A 35 -8.41 1.15 8.96
C PHE A 35 -8.83 2.28 9.91
N VAL A 36 -9.52 3.30 9.40
CA VAL A 36 -10.01 4.42 10.21
C VAL A 36 -11.00 3.93 11.25
N ARG A 37 -12.01 3.14 10.87
CA ARG A 37 -13.02 2.59 11.79
C ARG A 37 -12.39 1.77 12.91
N ASN A 38 -11.42 0.90 12.56
CA ASN A 38 -10.81 -0.01 13.52
C ASN A 38 -9.86 0.72 14.48
N LYS A 39 -9.11 1.72 13.98
CA LYS A 39 -8.13 2.47 14.79
C LYS A 39 -8.73 3.67 15.53
N TYR A 40 -9.81 4.24 15.01
CA TYR A 40 -10.50 5.43 15.54
C TYR A 40 -12.00 5.17 15.66
N PRO A 41 -12.46 4.38 16.65
CA PRO A 41 -13.87 3.98 16.77
C PRO A 41 -14.86 5.13 16.98
N HIS A 42 -14.37 6.31 17.38
CA HIS A 42 -15.17 7.54 17.53
C HIS A 42 -15.47 8.22 16.18
N VAL A 43 -14.74 7.90 15.12
CA VAL A 43 -14.99 8.41 13.76
C VAL A 43 -16.14 7.62 13.15
N ARG A 44 -17.37 8.13 13.30
CA ARG A 44 -18.61 7.46 12.84
C ARG A 44 -19.15 7.98 11.52
N LYS A 45 -18.66 9.12 11.05
CA LYS A 45 -19.04 9.76 9.78
C LYS A 45 -17.81 10.13 8.97
N ILE A 46 -17.93 10.19 7.64
CA ILE A 46 -16.84 10.57 6.74
C ILE A 46 -16.37 12.01 7.00
N GLU A 47 -17.31 12.89 7.33
CA GLU A 47 -17.04 14.28 7.69
C GLU A 47 -16.10 14.42 8.89
N MET A 48 -16.03 13.41 9.78
CA MET A 48 -15.15 13.41 10.95
C MET A 48 -13.70 13.01 10.63
N ILE A 49 -13.40 12.57 9.41
CA ILE A 49 -12.03 12.23 9.02
C ILE A 49 -11.19 13.51 8.93
N ARG A 50 -10.07 13.54 9.68
CA ARG A 50 -9.14 14.66 9.77
C ARG A 50 -7.72 14.22 9.39
N GLN A 51 -6.79 15.18 9.49
CA GLN A 51 -5.38 15.01 9.17
C GLN A 51 -4.70 13.89 9.98
N ASP A 52 -5.13 13.66 11.22
CA ASP A 52 -4.56 12.61 12.08
C ASP A 52 -4.81 11.20 11.53
N GLN A 53 -6.05 10.90 11.11
CA GLN A 53 -6.41 9.61 10.54
C GLN A 53 -5.66 9.35 9.23
N ARG A 54 -5.59 10.39 8.39
CA ARG A 54 -4.80 10.41 7.15
C ARG A 54 -3.32 10.11 7.43
N ASN A 55 -2.71 10.84 8.35
CA ASN A 55 -1.29 10.66 8.69
C ASN A 55 -1.01 9.28 9.30
N ALA A 56 -1.91 8.77 10.13
CA ALA A 56 -1.80 7.45 10.71
C ALA A 56 -1.88 6.34 9.66
N TYR A 57 -2.75 6.48 8.66
CA TYR A 57 -2.85 5.52 7.57
C TYR A 57 -1.58 5.53 6.70
N TYR A 58 -1.06 6.71 6.37
CA TYR A 58 0.21 6.80 5.66
C TYR A 58 1.36 6.13 6.41
N LYS A 59 1.52 6.40 7.72
CA LYS A 59 2.55 5.74 8.55
C LYS A 59 2.41 4.22 8.53
N HIS A 60 1.17 3.72 8.57
CA HIS A 60 0.88 2.29 8.49
C HIS A 60 1.31 1.70 7.14
N LEU A 61 0.89 2.31 6.03
CA LEU A 61 1.25 1.86 4.68
C LEU A 61 2.76 1.92 4.43
N LYS A 62 3.43 3.01 4.84
CA LYS A 62 4.88 3.16 4.73
C LYS A 62 5.61 2.01 5.43
N LYS A 63 5.24 1.73 6.70
CA LYS A 63 5.81 0.62 7.47
C LYS A 63 5.59 -0.73 6.78
N MET A 64 4.40 -0.97 6.22
CA MET A 64 4.14 -2.21 5.48
C MET A 64 4.98 -2.34 4.21
N CYS A 65 5.22 -1.23 3.51
CA CYS A 65 6.07 -1.20 2.32
C CYS A 65 7.53 -1.47 2.67
N GLU A 66 8.06 -0.84 3.72
CA GLU A 66 9.42 -1.04 4.22
C GLU A 66 9.65 -2.48 4.73
N GLN A 67 8.63 -3.09 5.32
CA GLN A 67 8.62 -4.50 5.71
C GLN A 67 8.48 -5.46 4.51
N GLY A 68 8.29 -4.96 3.29
CA GLY A 68 8.08 -5.77 2.09
C GLY A 68 6.74 -6.53 2.07
N LYS A 69 5.78 -6.16 2.94
CA LYS A 69 4.43 -6.76 2.99
C LYS A 69 3.53 -6.24 1.87
N ILE A 70 3.81 -5.05 1.35
CA ILE A 70 3.17 -4.48 0.16
C ILE A 70 4.24 -3.93 -0.78
N SER A 71 3.94 -3.90 -2.07
CA SER A 71 4.83 -3.31 -3.07
C SER A 71 4.68 -1.78 -3.11
N LYS A 72 5.69 -1.09 -3.66
CA LYS A 72 5.60 0.35 -3.97
C LYS A 72 4.45 0.68 -4.91
N SER A 73 4.16 -0.20 -5.86
CA SER A 73 3.02 -0.02 -6.78
C SER A 73 1.69 -0.08 -6.02
N TYR A 74 1.55 -1.03 -5.08
CA TYR A 74 0.36 -1.10 -4.25
C TYR A 74 0.19 0.13 -3.35
N LEU A 75 1.29 0.60 -2.75
CA LEU A 75 1.31 1.85 -1.98
C LEU A 75 0.84 3.04 -2.84
N LYS A 76 1.40 3.20 -4.05
CA LYS A 76 1.01 4.23 -5.02
C LYS A 76 -0.50 4.20 -5.29
N ASP A 77 -1.02 3.04 -5.67
CA ASP A 77 -2.43 2.89 -6.04
C ASP A 77 -3.34 3.19 -4.85
N THR A 78 -2.95 2.76 -3.65
CA THR A 78 -3.69 3.03 -2.41
C THR A 78 -3.74 4.52 -2.10
N LEU A 79 -2.62 5.24 -2.23
CA LEU A 79 -2.57 6.68 -1.99
C LEU A 79 -3.40 7.46 -3.01
N TYR A 80 -3.36 7.08 -4.30
CA TYR A 80 -4.21 7.70 -5.32
C TYR A 80 -5.69 7.42 -5.11
N ALA A 81 -6.07 6.20 -4.75
CA ALA A 81 -7.46 5.87 -4.43
C ALA A 81 -7.95 6.68 -3.21
N THR A 82 -7.11 6.84 -2.19
CA THR A 82 -7.44 7.66 -1.01
C THR A 82 -7.54 9.15 -1.36
N ASN A 83 -6.70 9.66 -2.27
CA ASN A 83 -6.84 11.01 -2.81
C ASN A 83 -8.15 11.18 -3.59
N LYS A 84 -8.56 10.18 -4.36
CA LYS A 84 -9.85 10.23 -5.08
C LYS A 84 -11.01 10.33 -4.10
N PHE A 85 -10.97 9.55 -3.02
CA PHE A 85 -11.91 9.68 -1.91
C PHE A 85 -11.92 11.08 -1.31
N PHE A 86 -10.76 11.64 -0.94
CA PHE A 86 -10.69 12.98 -0.34
C PHE A 86 -11.20 14.08 -1.26
N LYS A 87 -10.93 14.00 -2.55
CA LYS A 87 -11.47 14.93 -3.54
C LYS A 87 -13.00 14.85 -3.63
N GLU A 88 -13.52 13.63 -3.63
CA GLU A 88 -14.97 13.39 -3.75
C GLU A 88 -15.75 13.96 -2.56
N ILE A 89 -15.16 13.95 -1.37
CA ILE A 89 -15.76 14.51 -0.15
C ILE A 89 -15.36 15.98 0.11
N ASN A 90 -14.79 16.66 -0.90
CA ASN A 90 -14.34 18.05 -0.84
C ASN A 90 -13.30 18.36 0.26
N LYS A 91 -12.45 17.39 0.60
CA LYS A 91 -11.34 17.53 1.56
C LYS A 91 -9.98 17.49 0.87
N HIS A 92 -9.77 18.41 -0.07
CA HIS A 92 -8.55 18.47 -0.89
C HIS A 92 -7.27 18.63 -0.05
N GLU A 93 -7.36 19.31 1.08
CA GLU A 93 -6.27 19.53 2.03
C GLU A 93 -5.71 18.23 2.64
N LEU A 94 -6.48 17.15 2.63
CA LEU A 94 -6.05 15.85 3.13
C LEU A 94 -5.28 15.01 2.10
N CYS A 95 -5.25 15.44 0.84
CA CYS A 95 -4.59 14.70 -0.23
C CYS A 95 -3.09 14.48 0.04
N TYR A 96 -2.60 13.32 -0.39
CA TYR A 96 -1.20 12.96 -0.38
C TYR A 96 -0.47 13.55 -1.59
N ASP A 97 0.74 14.06 -1.36
CA ASP A 97 1.74 14.23 -2.40
C ASP A 97 2.37 12.85 -2.68
N VAL A 98 1.73 12.10 -3.58
CA VAL A 98 2.11 10.72 -3.89
C VAL A 98 3.51 10.64 -4.48
N ILE A 99 3.91 11.60 -5.32
CA ILE A 99 5.22 11.61 -5.98
C ILE A 99 6.32 11.77 -4.92
N LYS A 100 6.18 12.74 -4.02
CA LYS A 100 7.13 12.97 -2.93
C LYS A 100 7.24 11.77 -1.98
N ILE A 101 6.11 11.14 -1.67
CA ILE A 101 6.08 9.93 -0.84
C ILE A 101 6.83 8.77 -1.51
N LEU A 102 6.58 8.51 -2.79
CA LEU A 102 7.21 7.39 -3.49
C LEU A 102 8.72 7.56 -3.65
N LYS A 103 9.19 8.80 -3.86
CA LYS A 103 10.62 9.12 -3.90
C LYS A 103 11.33 8.87 -2.57
N SER A 104 10.65 9.13 -1.46
CA SER A 104 11.21 8.99 -0.10
C SER A 104 10.99 7.62 0.54
N THR A 105 10.20 6.75 -0.09
CA THR A 105 9.95 5.40 0.43
C THR A 105 10.98 4.45 -0.19
N GLU A 106 11.76 3.77 0.62
CA GLU A 106 12.53 2.60 0.18
C GLU A 106 11.60 1.38 0.18
N GLY A 107 11.65 0.61 -0.89
CA GLY A 107 10.82 -0.57 -1.06
C GLY A 107 11.71 -1.75 -1.39
N LYS A 108 11.14 -2.95 -1.45
CA LYS A 108 11.86 -4.16 -1.84
C LYS A 108 12.53 -3.92 -3.20
N LYS A 109 13.87 -3.96 -3.23
CA LYS A 109 14.64 -3.87 -4.47
C LYS A 109 14.52 -5.21 -5.17
N GLU A 110 14.01 -5.21 -6.40
CA GLU A 110 14.16 -6.37 -7.28
C GLU A 110 15.63 -6.42 -7.69
N LEU A 111 16.29 -7.52 -7.36
CA LEU A 111 17.64 -7.83 -7.82
C LEU A 111 17.50 -8.64 -9.10
N THR A 112 17.91 -8.06 -10.22
CA THR A 112 18.09 -8.81 -11.45
C THR A 112 19.38 -9.61 -11.32
N VAL A 113 19.26 -10.94 -11.32
CA VAL A 113 20.40 -11.85 -11.38
C VAL A 113 20.74 -12.13 -12.84
N THR A 114 22.03 -12.07 -13.16
CA THR A 114 22.57 -12.48 -14.46
C THR A 114 22.42 -14.00 -14.64
N PHE A 115 22.48 -14.46 -15.90
CA PHE A 115 22.44 -15.89 -16.22
C PHE A 115 23.58 -16.65 -15.53
N GLU A 116 24.77 -16.04 -15.46
CA GLU A 116 25.94 -16.61 -14.80
C GLU A 116 25.74 -16.74 -13.28
N GLU A 117 25.21 -15.70 -12.62
CA GLU A 117 24.87 -15.76 -11.19
C GLU A 117 23.82 -16.84 -10.90
N TYR A 118 22.83 -17.00 -11.79
CA TYR A 118 21.82 -18.03 -11.66
C TYR A 118 22.40 -19.46 -11.77
N GLU A 119 23.27 -19.71 -12.75
CA GLU A 119 23.93 -21.00 -12.91
C GLU A 119 24.90 -21.29 -11.74
N ASN A 120 25.58 -20.27 -11.22
CA ASN A 120 26.42 -20.39 -10.02
C ASN A 120 25.61 -20.77 -8.78
N VAL A 121 24.44 -20.15 -8.58
CA VAL A 121 23.52 -20.49 -7.47
C VAL A 121 23.01 -21.94 -7.61
N LYS A 122 22.67 -22.38 -8.83
CA LYS A 122 22.30 -23.78 -9.10
C LYS A 122 23.44 -24.75 -8.77
N ALA A 123 24.66 -24.44 -9.18
CA ALA A 123 25.83 -25.28 -8.93
C ALA A 123 26.10 -25.42 -7.42
N LEU A 124 26.02 -24.32 -6.67
CA LEU A 124 26.14 -24.34 -5.20
C LEU A 124 25.06 -25.19 -4.53
N ARG A 125 23.80 -25.05 -4.96
CA ARG A 125 22.69 -25.88 -4.45
C ARG A 125 22.89 -27.36 -4.74
N ARG A 126 23.38 -27.73 -5.93
CA ARG A 126 23.70 -29.13 -6.27
C ARG A 126 24.81 -29.69 -5.39
N ARG A 127 25.84 -28.89 -5.12
CA ARG A 127 27.03 -29.34 -4.39
C ARG A 127 26.82 -29.43 -2.88
N TYR A 128 26.02 -28.54 -2.30
CA TYR A 128 25.88 -28.40 -0.84
C TYR A 128 24.45 -28.59 -0.32
N GLY A 129 23.46 -28.80 -1.19
CA GLY A 129 22.04 -28.90 -0.84
C GLY A 129 21.38 -27.57 -0.42
N LYS A 130 22.16 -26.51 -0.24
CA LYS A 130 21.72 -25.17 0.18
C LYS A 130 22.59 -24.08 -0.47
N ILE A 131 22.10 -22.84 -0.44
CA ILE A 131 22.91 -21.68 -0.81
C ILE A 131 23.73 -21.30 0.43
N LEU A 132 25.05 -21.38 0.30
CA LEU A 132 26.00 -21.02 1.36
C LEU A 132 26.22 -19.50 1.38
N THR A 133 26.43 -18.92 2.56
CA THR A 133 26.86 -17.53 2.68
C THR A 133 28.33 -17.39 2.24
N PRO A 134 28.79 -16.19 1.84
CA PRO A 134 30.18 -15.98 1.44
C PRO A 134 31.21 -16.44 2.49
N GLU A 135 30.87 -16.33 3.77
CA GLU A 135 31.69 -16.76 4.91
C GLU A 135 31.83 -18.29 4.95
N GLN A 136 30.80 -19.03 4.55
CA GLN A 136 30.79 -20.50 4.53
C GLN A 136 31.55 -21.09 3.32
N ILE A 137 31.89 -20.27 2.32
CA ILE A 137 32.61 -20.69 1.12
C ILE A 137 34.13 -20.51 1.30
N LYS A 138 34.56 -19.63 2.23
CA LYS A 138 35.97 -19.28 2.46
C LYS A 138 36.65 -20.06 3.59
N GLY A 139 35.92 -20.95 4.28
CA GLY A 139 36.49 -21.90 5.24
C GLY A 139 36.97 -23.15 4.54
#